data_AF-A0A377DAC8-F1
#
_entry.id   AF-A0A377DAC8-F1
#
_cell.length_a   1.000
_cell.length_b   1.000
_cell.length_c   1.000
_cell.angle_alpha   90.00
_cell.angle_beta   90.00
_cell.angle_gamma   90.00
#
_symmetry.space_group_name_H-M   'P 1'
#
loop_
_entity.id
_entity.type
_entity.pdbx_description
1 polymer ?
#
loop_
_entity_poly.entity_id
_entity_poly.type
_entity_poly.pdbx_seq_one_letter_code
_entity_poly.pdbx_strand_id
1 'polypeptide(L)'
;MLTLVEGPFDESLLDTCWLAIAATDDDALNQRVSEAAEARRIFCNVVDAPKAASFIMPSIIDRSPLMVASPLAAPLRFWHACCAKNSNHCCRCIWAR
;
A
#
# COMPACT_ATOMS: atom_id res chain seq x y z
N MET A 1 -4.87 14.23 -6.43
CA MET A 1 -5.23 13.82 -7.81
C MET A 1 -4.64 12.43 -8.03
N LEU A 2 -5.44 11.46 -8.47
CA LEU A 2 -5.02 10.08 -8.69
C LEU A 2 -4.84 9.83 -10.19
N THR A 3 -3.91 8.96 -10.57
CA THR A 3 -3.70 8.51 -11.95
C THR A 3 -3.89 7.00 -12.01
N LEU A 4 -4.81 6.55 -12.86
CA LEU A 4 -4.97 5.13 -13.17
C LEU A 4 -4.02 4.76 -14.31
N VAL A 5 -3.27 3.67 -14.14
CA VAL A 5 -2.46 3.04 -15.19
C VAL A 5 -3.00 1.64 -15.37
N GLU A 6 -3.62 1.36 -16.51
CA GLU A 6 -4.16 0.03 -16.83
C GLU A 6 -3.08 -0.79 -17.54
N GLY A 7 -2.88 -2.02 -17.09
CA GLY A 7 -1.90 -2.94 -17.65
C GLY A 7 -1.23 -3.83 -16.61
N PRO A 8 -0.34 -4.74 -17.04
CA PRO A 8 0.45 -5.54 -16.13
C PRO A 8 1.37 -4.65 -15.28
N PHE A 9 1.75 -5.14 -14.10
CA PHE A 9 2.71 -4.44 -13.24
C PHE A 9 4.05 -4.24 -13.95
N ASP A 10 4.45 -2.97 -14.03
CA ASP A 10 5.76 -2.52 -14.45
C ASP A 10 6.49 -1.91 -13.25
N GLU A 11 7.71 -2.36 -12.96
CA GLU A 11 8.48 -1.88 -11.83
C GLU A 11 8.85 -0.40 -11.92
N SER A 12 8.90 0.19 -13.12
CA SER A 12 9.15 1.62 -13.30
C SER A 12 8.08 2.51 -12.63
N LEU A 13 6.90 1.94 -12.36
CA LEU A 13 5.86 2.61 -11.58
C LEU A 13 6.29 2.93 -10.14
N LEU A 14 7.33 2.26 -9.64
CA LEU A 14 7.87 2.48 -8.30
C LEU A 14 8.94 3.58 -8.22
N ASP A 15 9.53 4.01 -9.34
CA ASP A 15 10.77 4.81 -9.32
C ASP A 15 10.67 6.16 -8.60
N THR A 16 9.45 6.72 -8.48
CA THR A 16 9.19 8.00 -7.81
C THR A 16 8.32 7.86 -6.56
N CYS A 17 8.09 6.64 -6.08
CA CYS A 17 7.16 6.32 -5.01
C CYS A 17 7.86 6.25 -3.65
N TRP A 18 7.16 6.69 -2.59
CA TRP A 18 7.62 6.53 -1.21
C TRP A 18 6.95 5.35 -0.49
N LEU A 19 5.77 4.95 -0.97
CA LEU A 19 4.97 3.84 -0.45
C LEU A 19 4.29 3.11 -1.61
N ALA A 20 4.31 1.79 -1.54
CA ALA A 20 3.60 0.87 -2.42
C ALA A 20 2.58 0.06 -1.60
N ILE A 21 1.47 -0.30 -2.24
CA ILE A 21 0.47 -1.21 -1.71
C ILE A 21 0.19 -2.25 -2.79
N ALA A 22 0.43 -3.53 -2.48
CA ALA A 22 0.13 -4.66 -3.35
C ALA A 22 -1.21 -5.28 -2.92
N ALA A 23 -2.27 -4.97 -3.68
CA ALA A 23 -3.66 -5.32 -3.35
C ALA A 23 -4.33 -6.07 -4.51
N THR A 24 -3.69 -7.14 -4.97
CA THR A 24 -4.18 -8.00 -6.06
C THR A 24 -4.55 -9.38 -5.52
N ASP A 25 -5.36 -10.14 -6.27
CA ASP A 25 -5.70 -11.53 -5.94
C ASP A 25 -4.59 -12.54 -6.33
N ASP A 26 -3.46 -12.08 -6.89
CA ASP A 26 -2.32 -12.91 -7.29
C ASP A 26 -1.14 -12.74 -6.31
N ASP A 27 -0.91 -13.78 -5.50
CA ASP A 27 0.18 -13.82 -4.52
C ASP A 27 1.57 -13.68 -5.15
N ALA A 28 1.79 -14.24 -6.36
CA ALA A 28 3.08 -14.16 -7.03
C ALA A 28 3.35 -12.73 -7.54
N LEU A 29 2.30 -12.06 -8.02
CA LEU A 29 2.37 -10.65 -8.39
C LEU A 29 2.62 -9.76 -7.17
N ASN A 30 1.90 -9.99 -6.09
CA ASN A 30 2.07 -9.25 -4.83
C ASN A 30 3.51 -9.39 -4.29
N GLN A 31 4.08 -10.60 -4.36
CA GLN A 31 5.47 -10.86 -3.98
C GLN A 31 6.46 -10.09 -4.86
N ARG A 32 6.27 -10.09 -6.18
CA ARG A 32 7.10 -9.30 -7.13
C ARG A 32 7.06 -7.81 -6.83
N VAL A 33 5.89 -7.27 -6.50
CA VAL A 33 5.76 -5.84 -6.11
C VAL A 33 6.55 -5.57 -4.82
N SER A 34 6.45 -6.47 -3.83
CA SER A 34 7.18 -6.32 -2.57
C SER A 34 8.70 -6.34 -2.78
N GLU A 35 9.21 -7.29 -3.56
CA GLU A 35 10.64 -7.40 -3.87
C GLU A 35 11.15 -6.18 -4.66
N ALA A 36 10.39 -5.72 -5.66
CA ALA A 36 10.75 -4.54 -6.44
C ALA A 36 10.75 -3.26 -5.59
N ALA A 37 9.85 -3.15 -4.62
CA ALA A 37 9.79 -2.03 -3.68
C ALA A 37 10.95 -2.08 -2.67
N GLU A 38 11.25 -3.26 -2.12
CA GLU A 38 12.34 -3.46 -1.16
C GLU A 38 13.71 -3.14 -1.80
N ALA A 39 13.93 -3.58 -3.05
CA ALA A 39 15.14 -3.26 -3.82
C ALA A 39 15.36 -1.74 -3.98
N ARG A 40 14.29 -0.95 -3.99
CA ARG A 40 14.29 0.51 -4.11
C ARG A 40 14.19 1.22 -2.76
N ARG A 41 14.14 0.47 -1.63
CA ARG A 41 13.92 0.97 -0.26
C ARG A 41 12.60 1.74 -0.10
N ILE A 42 11.57 1.26 -0.78
CA ILE A 42 10.20 1.79 -0.73
C ILE A 42 9.40 0.93 0.25
N PHE A 43 8.65 1.56 1.15
CA PHE A 43 7.77 0.81 2.05
C PHE A 43 6.67 0.13 1.24
N CYS A 44 6.49 -1.17 1.41
CA CYS A 44 5.47 -1.95 0.74
C CYS A 44 4.55 -2.61 1.75
N ASN A 45 3.25 -2.38 1.59
CA ASN A 45 2.22 -3.16 2.26
C ASN A 45 1.65 -4.20 1.29
N VAL A 46 1.81 -5.47 1.60
CA VAL A 46 1.14 -6.57 0.90
C VAL A 46 -0.15 -6.89 1.65
N VAL A 47 -1.28 -6.75 0.97
CA VAL A 47 -2.60 -7.02 1.54
C VAL A 47 -2.70 -8.51 1.82
N ASP A 48 -3.25 -8.86 3.00
CA ASP A 48 -3.43 -10.23 3.50
C ASP A 48 -2.16 -11.09 3.72
N ALA A 49 -0.97 -10.60 3.34
CA ALA A 49 0.31 -11.27 3.61
C ALA A 49 1.29 -10.37 4.42
N PRO A 50 1.00 -10.10 5.71
CA PRO A 50 1.80 -9.17 6.51
C PRO A 50 3.26 -9.59 6.71
N LYS A 51 3.60 -10.87 6.52
CA LYS A 51 4.99 -11.36 6.58
C LYS A 51 5.82 -10.98 5.34
N ALA A 52 5.16 -10.72 4.21
CA ALA A 52 5.79 -10.30 2.97
C ALA A 52 5.87 -8.78 2.85
N ALA A 53 5.33 -8.04 3.82
CA ALA A 53 5.28 -6.58 3.81
C ALA A 53 6.44 -5.97 4.62
N SER A 54 7.04 -4.89 4.12
CA SER A 54 8.00 -4.08 4.88
C SER A 54 7.30 -3.06 5.80
N PHE A 55 5.99 -2.85 5.61
CA PHE A 55 5.15 -2.03 6.49
C PHE A 55 3.75 -2.64 6.67
N ILE A 56 3.25 -2.64 7.92
CA ILE A 56 1.89 -3.06 8.26
C ILE A 56 1.02 -1.83 8.42
N MET A 57 -0.07 -1.76 7.64
CA MET A 57 -1.04 -0.67 7.76
C MET A 57 -1.77 -0.76 9.12
N PRO A 58 -1.68 0.26 9.99
CA PRO A 58 -2.36 0.23 11.28
C PRO A 58 -3.85 0.58 11.14
N SER A 59 -4.62 0.20 12.14
CA SER A 59 -5.94 0.80 12.36
C SER A 59 -5.76 2.25 12.84
N ILE A 60 -6.37 3.21 12.14
CA ILE A 60 -6.26 4.64 12.45
C ILE A 60 -7.58 5.15 13.06
N ILE A 61 -7.50 5.73 14.25
CA ILE A 61 -8.59 6.48 14.90
C ILE A 61 -8.24 7.96 14.82
N ASP A 62 -9.07 8.72 14.10
CA ASP A 62 -8.89 10.16 13.90
C ASP A 62 -9.94 10.94 14.69
N ARG A 63 -9.46 11.70 15.68
CA ARG A 63 -10.23 12.60 16.55
C ARG A 63 -9.48 13.93 16.64
N SER A 64 -9.31 14.59 15.49
CA SER A 64 -8.60 15.87 15.38
C SER A 64 -8.82 16.80 16.58
N PRO A 65 -7.74 17.27 17.24
CA PRO A 65 -6.33 17.20 16.81
C PRO A 65 -5.59 15.91 17.18
N LEU A 66 -6.24 14.92 17.80
CA LEU A 66 -5.62 13.67 18.25
C LEU A 66 -5.77 12.56 17.20
N MET A 67 -4.67 11.89 16.87
CA MET A 67 -4.65 10.68 16.05
C MET A 67 -4.01 9.53 16.83
N VAL A 68 -4.67 8.37 16.82
CA VAL A 68 -4.16 7.14 17.44
C VAL A 68 -4.06 6.06 16.37
N ALA A 69 -2.88 5.45 16.26
CA ALA A 69 -2.63 4.31 15.38
C ALA A 69 -2.38 3.06 16.23
N SER A 70 -3.05 1.96 15.92
CA SER A 70 -2.83 0.67 16.58
C SER A 70 -2.55 -0.41 15.53
N PRO A 71 -1.49 -1.22 15.70
CA PRO A 71 -1.16 -2.30 14.77
C PRO A 71 -2.10 -3.51 14.89
N LEU A 72 -3.20 -3.42 15.67
CA LEU A 72 -4.18 -4.49 15.71
C LEU A 72 -4.74 -4.73 14.29
N ALA A 73 -4.57 -5.96 13.82
CA ALA A 73 -5.14 -6.49 12.60
C ALA A 73 -6.67 -6.41 12.66
N ALA A 74 -7.23 -5.25 12.35
CA ALA A 74 -8.66 -5.12 12.17
C ALA A 74 -9.03 -5.78 10.83
N PRO A 75 -10.03 -6.68 10.79
CA PRO A 75 -10.42 -7.37 9.57
C PRO A 75 -10.96 -6.36 8.55
N LEU A 76 -10.27 -6.25 7.40
CA LEU A 76 -10.68 -5.81 6.04
C LEU A 76 -11.62 -4.60 5.82
N ARG A 77 -12.19 -3.97 6.85
CA ARG A 77 -13.25 -2.95 6.73
C ARG A 77 -12.75 -1.50 6.78
N PHE A 78 -11.46 -1.28 7.02
CA PHE A 78 -10.86 0.06 7.13
C PHE A 78 -10.19 0.58 5.85
N TRP A 79 -10.16 -0.22 4.77
CA TRP A 79 -9.47 0.13 3.52
C TRP A 79 -9.99 1.37 2.82
N HIS A 80 -11.31 1.59 2.82
CA HIS A 80 -11.93 2.78 2.21
C HIS A 80 -11.43 4.10 2.86
N ALA A 81 -10.98 4.07 4.11
CA ALA A 81 -10.48 5.26 4.81
C ALA A 81 -9.00 5.55 4.52
N CYS A 82 -8.18 4.53 4.26
CA CYS A 82 -6.74 4.73 4.02
C CYS A 82 -6.47 5.28 2.61
N CYS A 83 -7.10 4.71 1.58
CA CYS A 83 -6.98 5.20 0.20
C CYS A 83 -7.52 6.63 0.02
N ALA A 84 -8.54 7.02 0.79
CA ALA A 84 -9.12 8.37 0.72
C ALA A 84 -8.25 9.45 1.41
N LYS A 85 -7.50 9.09 2.46
CA LYS A 85 -6.71 10.07 3.24
C LYS A 85 -5.29 10.27 2.73
N ASN A 86 -4.73 9.35 1.95
CA ASN A 86 -3.36 9.45 1.47
C ASN A 86 -3.26 10.15 0.09
N SER A 87 -3.80 11.37 0.02
CA SER A 87 -3.93 12.18 -1.20
C SER A 87 -2.69 13.04 -1.54
N ASN A 88 -1.57 12.84 -0.83
CA ASN A 88 -0.31 13.53 -1.15
C ASN A 88 0.42 12.77 -2.27
N HIS A 89 1.10 13.49 -3.17
CA HIS A 89 1.84 12.96 -4.33
C HIS A 89 2.90 11.87 -4.04
N CYS A 90 3.07 11.44 -2.79
CA CYS A 90 4.10 10.50 -2.36
C CYS A 90 3.69 9.02 -2.42
N CYS A 91 2.39 8.69 -2.46
CA CYS A 91 1.91 7.30 -2.39
C CYS A 91 1.25 6.87 -3.69
N ARG A 92 1.78 5.80 -4.31
CA ARG A 92 1.18 5.18 -5.49
C ARG A 92 0.60 3.85 -5.06
N CYS A 93 -0.72 3.76 -5.06
CA CYS A 93 -1.39 2.47 -4.94
C CYS A 93 -1.18 1.74 -6.28
N ILE A 94 -0.47 0.62 -6.26
CA ILE A 94 -0.33 -0.23 -7.43
C ILE A 94 -1.50 -1.19 -7.43
N TRP A 95 -2.52 -0.84 -8.19
CA TRP A 95 -3.59 -1.75 -8.59
C TRP A 95 -3.17 -2.40 -9.90
N ALA A 96 -2.39 -3.47 -9.81
CA ALA A 96 -2.17 -4.32 -10.97
C ALA A 96 -3.36 -5.28 -11.05
N ARG A 97 -4.14 -5.20 -12.13
CA ARG A 97 -5.05 -6.28 -12.53
C ARG A 97 -4.28 -7.29 -13.35
#